data_AF-A0A7X8DV46-F1
#
_entry.id   AF-A0A7X8DV46-F1
#
_cell.length_a   1.000
_cell.length_b   1.000
_cell.length_c   1.000
_cell.angle_alpha   90.00
_cell.angle_beta   90.00
_cell.angle_gamma   90.00
#
_symmetry.space_group_name_H-M   'P 1'
#
loop_
_entity.id
_entity.type
_entity.pdbx_description
1 polymer ?
#
loop_
_entity_poly.entity_id
_entity_poly.type
_entity_poly.pdbx_seq_one_letter_code
_entity_poly.pdbx_strand_id
1 'polypeptide(L)'
;MNINFNDIITNNEDEKKLINYISKSDNKKIEESMLIIEKYTGYKLNDFINDLENIDIGLMLFIGLLEALSGQNIFKIYSKAFQAIISKQYNNVYIRNKIMEDVSNKFNISLDFLLDILKLFNNYVHNDKTDSNTDEEDNFDFAKLMDIPLHKDNSDSSSTDMNDNSSTDMDDRRLTYMDNSSSIDMDNSSSNGIYNGKPNNMYNNGLSNIPAYNYNNSYNSTYNNNFYDRDLYSKHKAITKKQRKVYIPVALASIIIVILLSVTFLSPYGLNISVFNEQSHALLEVKGLTLKYVLVAVAGEMYDINVLIDGDQSEFYREYGKDSYHHYLWIRDTYRKLPSDKKRHLKTIYSSGFYEGTLIYLLADLEDEAGVNQIVYEIKRSKYIPENIKIAAEEFYPYFYEEHLKEYISINRITYDNYAMEMNKMIQEEKPNILEFIEETSGVKYDKKYKPVIYYTMRPGNALGFIYKDSYISLIPGTENNYDNLFYIPYHEFSHGIFNKITTTKEFRQAADVLKDDKRMYNSWNNGFYNIYYDWYDWCEESLVEGFTMYLEYKSKGKLSNSITSIRPYDKQFFEYLVDINFDPETMDLKDVSVRFLKSLDK
;
A
#
# COMPACT_ATOMS: atom_id res chain seq x y z
N MET A 1 -4.33 38.80 -7.88
CA MET A 1 -5.05 38.06 -6.81
C MET A 1 -4.05 37.85 -5.66
N ASN A 2 -4.44 37.48 -4.43
CA ASN A 2 -3.48 37.19 -3.34
C ASN A 2 -3.65 35.73 -2.91
N ILE A 3 -2.55 35.02 -2.64
CA ILE A 3 -2.60 33.64 -2.11
C ILE A 3 -3.24 33.69 -0.71
N ASN A 4 -4.35 32.96 -0.52
CA ASN A 4 -5.06 32.91 0.75
C ASN A 4 -4.38 31.89 1.68
N PHE A 5 -3.74 32.38 2.75
CA PHE A 5 -3.07 31.55 3.75
C PHE A 5 -3.87 31.41 5.06
N ASN A 6 -5.15 31.81 5.08
CA ASN A 6 -5.96 31.83 6.30
C ASN A 6 -6.15 30.45 6.95
N ASP A 7 -5.97 29.38 6.17
CA ASP A 7 -6.12 27.98 6.63
C ASP A 7 -4.82 27.38 7.17
N ILE A 8 -3.67 28.08 7.05
CA ILE A 8 -2.39 27.61 7.60
C ILE A 8 -2.21 28.15 9.02
N ILE A 9 -2.33 27.25 10.00
CA ILE A 9 -2.10 27.57 11.41
C ILE A 9 -0.69 27.14 11.80
N THR A 10 0.20 28.11 12.08
CA THR A 10 1.55 27.84 12.58
C THR A 10 1.92 28.70 13.78
N ASN A 11 2.62 28.08 14.75
CA ASN A 11 3.22 28.74 15.90
C ASN A 11 4.73 29.02 15.71
N ASN A 12 5.33 28.59 14.60
CA ASN A 12 6.74 28.82 14.27
C ASN A 12 6.93 30.22 13.64
N GLU A 13 7.86 31.00 14.19
CA GLU A 13 8.12 32.38 13.73
C GLU A 13 8.75 32.45 12.33
N ASP A 14 9.55 31.46 11.93
CA ASP A 14 10.15 31.43 10.59
C ASP A 14 9.12 31.03 9.52
N GLU A 15 8.18 30.15 9.87
CA GLU A 15 7.02 29.79 9.04
C GLU A 15 6.10 31.00 8.81
N LYS A 16 5.80 31.78 9.87
CA LYS A 16 5.04 33.04 9.75
C LYS A 16 5.75 34.08 8.88
N LYS A 17 7.08 34.21 9.01
CA LYS A 17 7.88 35.10 8.16
C LYS A 17 7.80 34.68 6.71
N LEU A 18 7.86 33.38 6.42
CA LEU A 18 7.76 32.87 5.05
C LEU A 18 6.37 33.14 4.45
N ILE A 19 5.29 32.92 5.18
CA ILE A 19 3.93 33.29 4.74
C ILE A 19 3.84 34.79 4.42
N ASN A 20 4.30 35.65 5.33
CA ASN A 20 4.29 37.10 5.13
C ASN A 20 5.23 37.56 3.99
N TYR A 21 6.21 36.73 3.64
CA TYR A 21 7.12 37.00 2.55
C TYR A 21 6.49 36.65 1.18
N ILE A 22 5.87 35.47 1.09
CA ILE A 22 5.20 35.00 -0.14
C ILE A 22 3.89 35.74 -0.40
N SER A 23 3.20 36.23 0.64
CA SER A 23 1.98 37.04 0.49
C SER A 23 2.19 38.38 -0.23
N LYS A 24 3.45 38.77 -0.47
CA LYS A 24 3.82 39.94 -1.29
C LYS A 24 3.90 39.63 -2.78
N SER A 25 3.67 38.37 -3.17
CA SER A 25 3.60 37.97 -4.57
C SER A 25 2.39 38.58 -5.25
N ASP A 26 2.57 38.91 -6.53
CA ASP A 26 1.55 39.35 -7.46
C ASP A 26 1.76 38.64 -8.80
N ASN A 27 0.87 38.89 -9.76
CA ASN A 27 0.94 38.24 -11.07
C ASN A 27 2.25 38.57 -11.80
N LYS A 28 2.81 39.78 -11.60
CA LYS A 28 4.10 40.17 -12.17
C LYS A 28 5.26 39.36 -11.58
N LYS A 29 5.26 39.08 -10.27
CA LYS A 29 6.28 38.24 -9.62
C LYS A 29 6.20 36.79 -10.06
N ILE A 30 5.02 36.32 -10.43
CA ILE A 30 4.84 34.99 -11.01
C ILE A 30 5.42 34.96 -12.44
N GLU A 31 5.17 35.97 -13.27
CA GLU A 31 5.80 36.10 -14.59
C GLU A 31 7.33 36.16 -14.50
N GLU A 32 7.87 36.93 -13.56
CA GLU A 32 9.32 36.99 -13.29
C GLU A 32 9.86 35.60 -12.91
N SER A 33 9.13 34.82 -12.13
CA SER A 33 9.53 33.45 -11.76
C SER A 33 9.60 32.50 -12.97
N MET A 34 8.68 32.64 -13.93
CA MET A 34 8.68 31.87 -15.18
C MET A 34 9.91 32.20 -16.03
N LEU A 35 10.25 33.48 -16.16
CA LEU A 35 11.44 33.92 -16.89
C LEU A 35 12.75 33.42 -16.23
N ILE A 36 12.77 33.35 -14.89
CA ILE A 36 13.88 32.76 -14.13
C ILE A 36 14.03 31.27 -14.46
N ILE A 37 12.93 30.52 -14.50
CA ILE A 37 12.94 29.10 -14.85
C ILE A 37 13.46 28.90 -16.27
N GLU A 38 12.93 29.64 -17.25
CA GLU A 38 13.35 29.54 -18.65
C GLU A 38 14.84 29.87 -18.80
N LYS A 39 15.29 30.97 -18.17
CA LYS A 39 16.70 31.38 -18.16
C LYS A 39 17.64 30.29 -17.66
N TYR A 40 17.28 29.59 -16.58
CA TYR A 40 18.18 28.63 -15.93
C TYR A 40 18.03 27.20 -16.43
N THR A 41 16.87 26.83 -16.95
CA THR A 41 16.61 25.46 -17.40
C THR A 41 16.66 25.31 -18.92
N GLY A 42 16.40 26.40 -19.67
CA GLY A 42 16.23 26.38 -21.12
C GLY A 42 14.85 25.91 -21.57
N TYR A 43 13.94 25.63 -20.64
CA TYR A 43 12.60 25.14 -20.91
C TYR A 43 11.56 26.23 -20.69
N LYS A 44 10.62 26.37 -21.63
CA LYS A 44 9.50 27.31 -21.48
C LYS A 44 8.45 26.67 -20.59
N LEU A 45 8.03 27.38 -19.55
CA LEU A 45 7.02 26.84 -18.63
C LEU A 45 5.66 26.65 -19.32
N ASN A 46 5.37 27.39 -20.39
CA ASN A 46 4.18 27.20 -21.22
C ASN A 46 4.08 25.79 -21.82
N ASP A 47 5.22 25.08 -21.98
CA ASP A 47 5.25 23.70 -22.46
C ASP A 47 4.75 22.70 -21.39
N PHE A 48 4.63 23.13 -20.13
CA PHE A 48 4.26 22.30 -18.96
C PHE A 48 3.04 22.87 -18.22
N ILE A 49 2.31 23.77 -18.86
CA ILE A 49 1.25 24.55 -18.23
C ILE A 49 0.03 23.71 -17.84
N ASN A 50 -0.16 22.57 -18.52
CA ASN A 50 -1.20 21.59 -18.20
C ASN A 50 -0.80 20.68 -17.02
N ASP A 51 0.46 20.73 -16.58
CA ASP A 51 1.03 19.93 -15.50
C ASP A 51 1.25 20.75 -14.22
N LEU A 52 0.57 21.90 -14.05
CA LEU A 52 0.75 22.77 -12.88
C LEU A 52 0.32 22.14 -11.55
N GLU A 53 -0.53 21.10 -11.59
CA GLU A 53 -0.86 20.27 -10.43
C GLU A 53 0.29 19.33 -10.04
N ASN A 54 1.30 19.16 -10.91
CA ASN A 54 2.47 18.37 -10.61
C ASN A 54 3.37 19.07 -9.57
N ILE A 55 3.64 18.38 -8.48
CA ILE A 55 4.46 18.88 -7.37
C ILE A 55 5.88 19.32 -7.81
N ASP A 56 6.47 18.70 -8.84
CA ASP A 56 7.78 19.08 -9.36
C ASP A 56 7.73 20.46 -10.05
N ILE A 57 6.68 20.70 -10.84
CA ILE A 57 6.42 21.99 -11.50
C ILE A 57 6.09 23.06 -10.46
N GLY A 58 5.23 22.72 -9.50
CA GLY A 58 4.87 23.60 -8.39
C GLY A 58 6.07 24.01 -7.55
N LEU A 59 6.95 23.07 -7.22
CA LEU A 59 8.19 23.33 -6.49
C LEU A 59 9.16 24.22 -7.30
N MET A 60 9.29 23.99 -8.62
CA MET A 60 10.09 24.85 -9.49
C MET A 60 9.58 26.29 -9.49
N LEU A 61 8.27 26.46 -9.70
CA LEU A 61 7.60 27.76 -9.67
C LEU A 61 7.76 28.45 -8.32
N PHE A 62 7.58 27.72 -7.23
CA PHE A 62 7.73 28.23 -5.88
C PHE A 62 9.15 28.75 -5.62
N ILE A 63 10.18 27.97 -5.97
CA ILE A 63 11.58 28.41 -5.82
C ILE A 63 11.90 29.58 -6.75
N GLY A 64 11.35 29.59 -7.97
CA GLY A 64 11.45 30.74 -8.87
C GLY A 64 10.84 32.00 -8.28
N LEU A 65 9.69 31.88 -7.61
CA LEU A 65 9.02 32.98 -6.94
C LEU A 65 9.86 33.51 -5.76
N LEU A 66 10.48 32.62 -4.98
CA LEU A 66 11.41 33.03 -3.92
C LEU A 66 12.60 33.82 -4.47
N GLU A 67 13.15 33.43 -5.63
CA GLU A 67 14.19 34.22 -6.32
C GLU A 67 13.64 35.57 -6.81
N ALA A 68 12.46 35.60 -7.43
CA ALA A 68 11.82 36.84 -7.90
C ALA A 68 11.54 37.84 -6.77
N LEU A 69 11.14 37.36 -5.60
CA LEU A 69 10.88 38.18 -4.41
C LEU A 69 12.16 38.64 -3.71
N SER A 70 13.21 37.82 -3.72
CA SER A 70 14.45 38.11 -2.98
C SER A 70 15.53 38.81 -3.80
N GLY A 71 15.48 38.68 -5.13
CA GLY A 71 16.56 39.09 -6.03
C GLY A 71 17.84 38.26 -5.86
N GLN A 72 17.80 37.16 -5.10
CA GLN A 72 18.94 36.27 -4.89
C GLN A 72 18.86 35.08 -5.84
N ASN A 73 20.00 34.60 -6.34
CA ASN A 73 20.08 33.49 -7.30
C ASN A 73 19.79 32.10 -6.66
N ILE A 74 18.61 31.94 -6.05
CA ILE A 74 18.17 30.73 -5.33
C ILE A 74 17.87 29.59 -6.32
N PHE A 75 17.12 29.86 -7.39
CA PHE A 75 16.75 28.89 -8.41
C PHE A 75 17.99 28.33 -9.12
N LYS A 76 19.02 29.15 -9.32
CA LYS A 76 20.30 28.72 -9.91
C LYS A 76 20.91 27.53 -9.16
N ILE A 77 20.77 27.46 -7.83
CA ILE A 77 21.31 26.38 -6.98
C ILE A 77 20.73 25.03 -7.42
N TYR A 78 19.44 25.00 -7.74
CA TYR A 78 18.70 23.78 -8.07
C TYR A 78 18.51 23.57 -9.58
N SER A 79 18.92 24.53 -10.42
CA SER A 79 18.70 24.51 -11.88
C SER A 79 19.09 23.21 -12.57
N LYS A 80 20.28 22.65 -12.28
CA LYS A 80 20.73 21.36 -12.85
C LYS A 80 19.88 20.17 -12.38
N ALA A 81 19.40 20.23 -11.14
CA ALA A 81 18.54 19.21 -10.56
C ALA A 81 17.15 19.24 -11.21
N PHE A 82 16.60 20.44 -11.44
CA PHE A 82 15.37 20.64 -12.19
C PHE A 82 15.49 20.26 -13.67
N GLN A 83 16.61 20.59 -14.34
CA GLN A 83 16.88 20.08 -15.70
C GLN A 83 16.88 18.54 -15.76
N ALA A 84 17.40 17.87 -14.73
CA ALA A 84 17.37 16.41 -14.63
C ALA A 84 15.96 15.84 -14.36
N ILE A 85 15.11 16.60 -13.65
CA ILE A 85 13.69 16.29 -13.46
C ILE A 85 12.92 16.42 -14.78
N ILE A 86 13.10 17.54 -15.50
CA ILE A 86 12.40 17.87 -16.75
C ILE A 86 12.81 16.92 -17.89
N SER A 87 14.12 16.68 -18.06
CA SER A 87 14.64 15.79 -19.13
C SER A 87 14.19 14.33 -19.02
N LYS A 88 13.65 13.92 -17.87
CA LYS A 88 13.05 12.60 -17.63
C LYS A 88 11.51 12.63 -17.63
N GLN A 89 10.88 13.73 -18.08
CA GLN A 89 9.42 13.94 -18.12
C GLN A 89 8.71 13.75 -16.76
N TYR A 90 9.36 14.16 -15.66
CA TYR A 90 8.83 14.24 -14.29
C TYR A 90 8.52 12.93 -13.58
N ASN A 91 9.57 12.36 -12.96
CA ASN A 91 9.48 11.68 -11.67
C ASN A 91 10.85 11.36 -11.04
N ASN A 92 11.52 12.37 -10.51
CA ASN A 92 12.73 12.14 -9.71
C ASN A 92 12.47 12.53 -8.26
N VAL A 93 11.65 11.71 -7.59
CA VAL A 93 11.23 11.88 -6.19
C VAL A 93 12.42 12.09 -5.26
N TYR A 94 13.53 11.39 -5.51
CA TYR A 94 14.78 11.57 -4.77
C TYR A 94 15.32 13.01 -4.88
N ILE A 95 15.43 13.52 -6.12
CA ILE A 95 15.91 14.89 -6.34
C ILE A 95 14.91 15.90 -5.75
N ARG A 96 13.60 15.70 -5.96
CA ARG A 96 12.57 16.57 -5.38
C ARG A 96 12.69 16.64 -3.87
N ASN A 97 12.71 15.50 -3.18
CA ASN A 97 12.74 15.45 -1.73
C ASN A 97 14.02 16.05 -1.17
N LYS A 98 15.18 15.83 -1.84
CA LYS A 98 16.41 16.53 -1.45
C LYS A 98 16.33 18.05 -1.61
N ILE A 99 15.67 18.55 -2.65
CA ILE A 99 15.43 19.98 -2.80
C ILE A 99 14.53 20.48 -1.67
N MET A 100 13.45 19.76 -1.36
CA MET A 100 12.49 20.14 -0.32
C MET A 100 13.12 20.11 1.08
N GLU A 101 13.93 19.11 1.40
CA GLU A 101 14.69 19.03 2.65
C GLU A 101 15.70 20.18 2.75
N ASP A 102 16.45 20.48 1.69
CA ASP A 102 17.41 21.60 1.70
C ASP A 102 16.70 22.95 1.86
N VAL A 103 15.56 23.15 1.19
CA VAL A 103 14.71 24.35 1.34
C VAL A 103 14.16 24.44 2.77
N SER A 104 13.58 23.37 3.30
CA SER A 104 13.06 23.30 4.68
C SER A 104 14.14 23.65 5.69
N ASN A 105 15.33 23.07 5.56
CA ASN A 105 16.47 23.35 6.44
C ASN A 105 16.97 24.80 6.32
N LYS A 106 17.08 25.34 5.10
CA LYS A 106 17.53 26.73 4.88
C LYS A 106 16.58 27.77 5.46
N PHE A 107 15.28 27.51 5.40
CA PHE A 107 14.26 28.42 5.94
C PHE A 107 13.88 28.11 7.39
N ASN A 108 14.44 27.05 7.99
CA ASN A 108 14.12 26.60 9.35
C ASN A 108 12.61 26.37 9.57
N ILE A 109 11.97 25.77 8.56
CA ILE A 109 10.54 25.43 8.54
C ILE A 109 10.37 23.91 8.49
N SER A 110 9.23 23.40 8.95
CA SER A 110 8.94 21.97 8.81
C SER A 110 8.68 21.57 7.35
N LEU A 111 8.96 20.32 7.01
CA LEU A 111 8.69 19.77 5.68
C LEU A 111 7.19 19.71 5.39
N ASP A 112 6.39 19.34 6.39
CA ASP A 112 4.92 19.30 6.31
C ASP A 112 4.35 20.69 6.01
N PHE A 113 4.85 21.73 6.69
CA PHE A 113 4.47 23.11 6.40
C PHE A 113 4.84 23.53 4.97
N LEU A 114 6.04 23.18 4.49
CA LEU A 114 6.45 23.47 3.12
C LEU A 114 5.54 22.79 2.08
N LEU A 115 5.09 21.56 2.35
CA LEU A 115 4.14 20.83 1.49
C LEU A 115 2.77 21.52 1.44
N ASP A 116 2.25 21.96 2.58
CA ASP A 116 0.95 22.65 2.63
C ASP A 116 0.99 24.00 1.91
N ILE A 117 2.10 24.74 2.05
CA ILE A 117 2.34 25.98 1.29
C ILE A 117 2.38 25.70 -0.22
N LEU A 118 3.09 24.65 -0.66
CA LEU A 118 3.19 24.29 -2.08
C LEU A 118 1.83 23.91 -2.66
N LYS A 119 0.99 23.17 -1.93
CA LYS A 119 -0.37 22.83 -2.37
C LYS A 119 -1.22 24.08 -2.57
N LEU A 120 -1.23 24.99 -1.59
CA LEU A 120 -2.00 26.24 -1.67
C LEU A 120 -1.49 27.16 -2.80
N PHE A 121 -0.17 27.23 -2.96
CA PHE A 121 0.46 27.98 -4.05
C PHE A 121 0.10 27.41 -5.43
N ASN A 122 0.15 26.09 -5.61
CA ASN A 122 -0.21 25.45 -6.87
C ASN A 122 -1.69 25.69 -7.22
N ASN A 123 -2.58 25.57 -6.23
CA ASN A 123 -4.00 25.86 -6.41
C ASN A 123 -4.25 27.32 -6.82
N TYR A 124 -3.51 28.27 -6.24
CA TYR A 124 -3.57 29.68 -6.63
C TYR A 124 -3.16 29.90 -8.10
N VAL A 125 -2.02 29.32 -8.51
CA VAL A 125 -1.51 29.45 -9.88
C VAL A 125 -2.41 28.76 -10.90
N HIS A 126 -3.14 27.71 -10.49
CA HIS A 126 -4.11 27.02 -11.31
C HIS A 126 -5.44 27.80 -11.45
N ASN A 127 -5.99 28.30 -10.35
CA ASN A 127 -7.32 28.97 -10.33
C ASN A 127 -7.32 30.37 -10.99
N ASP A 128 -6.21 31.11 -10.99
CA ASP A 128 -6.08 32.40 -11.71
C ASP A 128 -6.25 32.23 -13.25
N LYS A 129 -6.31 30.97 -13.75
CA LYS A 129 -6.55 30.63 -15.16
C LYS A 129 -7.93 30.09 -15.48
N THR A 130 -8.66 29.58 -14.49
CA THR A 130 -10.03 29.10 -14.71
C THR A 130 -11.05 30.25 -14.68
N ASP A 131 -10.76 31.32 -13.95
CA ASP A 131 -11.59 32.54 -13.89
C ASP A 131 -11.39 33.48 -15.10
N SER A 132 -10.40 33.24 -15.97
CA SER A 132 -10.19 34.00 -17.22
C SER A 132 -10.91 33.40 -18.44
N ASN A 133 -11.72 32.34 -18.24
CA ASN A 133 -12.46 31.67 -19.31
C ASN A 133 -13.99 31.95 -19.31
N THR A 134 -14.47 32.93 -18.54
CA THR A 134 -15.87 33.37 -18.59
C THR A 134 -15.98 34.86 -18.90
N ASP A 135 -16.38 35.15 -20.14
CA ASP A 135 -17.02 36.36 -20.66
C ASP A 135 -16.32 37.72 -20.45
N GLU A 136 -15.37 38.05 -21.35
CA GLU A 136 -15.41 39.20 -22.28
C GLU A 136 -14.14 39.18 -23.13
N GLU A 137 -14.23 39.61 -24.39
CA GLU A 137 -13.13 39.65 -25.37
C GLU A 137 -11.93 40.49 -24.89
N ASP A 138 -11.04 39.87 -24.13
CA ASP A 138 -9.63 40.22 -24.04
C ASP A 138 -8.83 38.91 -24.12
N ASN A 139 -8.72 38.40 -25.35
CA ASN A 139 -7.78 37.33 -25.67
C ASN A 139 -6.39 37.74 -25.17
N PHE A 140 -5.90 37.06 -24.13
CA PHE A 140 -4.52 37.13 -23.67
C PHE A 140 -3.63 36.47 -24.73
N ASP A 141 -3.39 37.21 -25.81
CA ASP A 141 -2.65 36.78 -26.98
C ASP A 141 -1.15 36.89 -26.69
N PHE A 142 -0.56 35.77 -26.25
CA PHE A 142 0.87 35.62 -25.97
C PHE A 142 1.78 36.00 -27.17
N ALA A 143 1.25 36.14 -28.39
CA ALA A 143 2.00 36.57 -29.56
C ALA A 143 2.25 38.10 -29.63
N LYS A 144 1.41 38.93 -28.98
CA LYS A 144 1.52 40.41 -29.05
C LYS A 144 2.62 41.03 -28.17
N LEU A 145 3.19 40.26 -27.24
CA LEU A 145 4.19 40.75 -26.28
C LEU A 145 5.64 40.76 -26.82
N MET A 146 5.85 40.32 -28.07
CA MET A 146 7.19 40.14 -28.67
C MET A 146 7.51 41.11 -29.82
N ASP A 147 6.73 42.17 -30.03
CA ASP A 147 6.98 43.11 -31.12
C ASP A 147 8.06 44.16 -30.75
N ILE A 148 9.34 43.79 -30.99
CA ILE A 148 10.46 44.72 -31.20
C ILE A 148 11.19 44.27 -32.47
N PRO A 149 11.50 45.18 -33.41
CA PRO A 149 11.60 44.89 -34.84
C PRO A 149 12.87 44.12 -35.19
N LEU A 150 12.70 42.99 -35.89
CA LEU A 150 13.80 42.37 -36.62
C LEU A 150 13.98 43.08 -37.96
N HIS A 151 15.19 43.58 -38.16
CA HIS A 151 15.70 43.98 -39.46
C HIS A 151 15.51 42.83 -40.48
N LYS A 152 15.03 43.22 -41.66
CA LYS A 152 15.04 42.48 -42.93
C LYS A 152 16.25 41.56 -43.07
N ASP A 153 16.03 40.32 -43.51
CA ASP A 153 16.33 39.99 -44.91
C ASP A 153 15.63 38.71 -45.39
N ASN A 154 15.35 38.74 -46.69
CA ASN A 154 14.46 37.88 -47.47
C ASN A 154 14.97 36.44 -47.63
N SER A 155 14.06 35.47 -47.75
CA SER A 155 13.76 34.84 -49.06
C SER A 155 12.69 33.76 -48.96
N ASP A 156 11.82 33.80 -49.97
CA ASP A 156 10.57 33.09 -50.17
C ASP A 156 10.68 31.56 -50.31
N SER A 157 9.62 30.84 -49.96
CA SER A 157 8.63 30.34 -50.94
C SER A 157 7.76 29.20 -50.40
N SER A 158 6.43 29.44 -50.44
CA SER A 158 5.34 28.56 -50.95
C SER A 158 5.28 27.09 -50.50
N SER A 159 4.14 26.48 -50.14
CA SER A 159 2.72 26.81 -50.37
C SER A 159 1.84 25.70 -49.77
N THR A 160 0.57 26.06 -49.48
CA THR A 160 -0.69 25.28 -49.70
C THR A 160 -0.86 23.92 -49.01
N ASP A 161 -2.02 23.50 -48.53
CA ASP A 161 -3.34 24.06 -48.21
C ASP A 161 -4.22 22.84 -47.87
N MET A 162 -5.31 23.07 -47.15
CA MET A 162 -6.55 22.26 -47.13
C MET A 162 -6.55 20.87 -46.46
N ASN A 163 -7.65 20.37 -45.89
CA ASN A 163 -8.86 20.89 -45.25
C ASN A 163 -9.70 19.64 -44.89
N ASP A 164 -10.65 19.82 -43.97
CA ASP A 164 -11.96 19.12 -43.91
C ASP A 164 -12.12 17.73 -43.26
N ASN A 165 -12.65 17.79 -42.02
CA ASN A 165 -14.02 17.45 -41.62
C ASN A 165 -14.59 16.00 -41.71
N SER A 166 -14.90 15.50 -40.52
CA SER A 166 -16.25 15.08 -40.04
C SER A 166 -16.64 13.59 -39.90
N SER A 167 -17.28 13.37 -38.74
CA SER A 167 -18.45 12.50 -38.42
C SER A 167 -18.29 11.01 -38.04
N THR A 168 -18.61 10.78 -36.76
CA THR A 168 -19.58 9.81 -36.18
C THR A 168 -19.36 8.28 -36.19
N ASP A 169 -19.70 7.75 -35.01
CA ASP A 169 -20.32 6.45 -34.68
C ASP A 169 -19.49 5.29 -34.10
N MET A 170 -20.24 4.56 -33.28
CA MET A 170 -19.92 3.71 -32.14
C MET A 170 -19.25 2.37 -32.47
N ASP A 171 -18.81 1.75 -31.36
CA ASP A 171 -18.68 0.31 -31.08
C ASP A 171 -17.35 -0.42 -31.31
N ASP A 172 -17.13 -1.34 -30.37
CA ASP A 172 -16.15 -2.43 -30.30
C ASP A 172 -14.67 -2.09 -30.07
N ARG A 173 -14.24 -2.21 -28.80
CA ARG A 173 -12.86 -2.61 -28.50
C ARG A 173 -12.82 -3.89 -27.67
N ARG A 174 -12.73 -5.00 -28.40
CA ARG A 174 -12.12 -6.26 -27.96
C ARG A 174 -10.69 -5.99 -27.47
N LEU A 175 -10.37 -6.43 -26.26
CA LEU A 175 -8.98 -6.58 -25.81
C LEU A 175 -8.41 -7.87 -26.40
N THR A 176 -7.36 -7.70 -27.19
CA THR A 176 -6.54 -8.75 -27.80
C THR A 176 -5.63 -9.40 -26.77
N TYR A 177 -5.82 -10.70 -26.56
CA TYR A 177 -4.83 -11.59 -25.95
C TYR A 177 -3.63 -11.72 -26.90
N MET A 178 -2.42 -11.41 -26.42
CA MET A 178 -1.18 -11.75 -27.11
C MET A 178 -0.87 -13.23 -26.88
N ASP A 179 -1.30 -14.07 -27.83
CA ASP A 179 -0.71 -15.37 -28.09
C ASP A 179 0.70 -15.17 -28.65
N ASN A 180 1.72 -15.73 -27.97
CA ASN A 180 3.02 -16.00 -28.57
C ASN A 180 3.38 -17.47 -28.34
N SER A 181 2.75 -18.34 -29.11
CA SER A 181 3.28 -19.67 -29.38
C SER A 181 4.45 -19.55 -30.38
N SER A 182 5.68 -19.79 -29.92
CA SER A 182 6.75 -20.17 -30.84
C SER A 182 7.28 -21.53 -30.43
N SER A 183 7.00 -22.50 -31.30
CA SER A 183 7.53 -23.86 -31.31
C SER A 183 9.05 -23.83 -31.53
N ILE A 184 9.81 -24.38 -30.60
CA ILE A 184 11.17 -24.83 -30.86
C ILE A 184 11.28 -26.28 -30.38
N ASP A 185 11.71 -27.13 -31.31
CA ASP A 185 11.86 -28.57 -31.18
C ASP A 185 12.73 -28.99 -29.99
N MET A 186 12.26 -30.03 -29.31
CA MET A 186 12.98 -30.76 -28.28
C MET A 186 14.15 -31.55 -28.89
N ASP A 187 15.36 -31.27 -28.42
CA ASP A 187 16.45 -32.25 -28.45
C ASP A 187 16.64 -32.87 -27.07
N ASN A 188 16.54 -34.20 -27.06
CA ASN A 188 16.66 -35.08 -25.92
C ASN A 188 18.07 -35.05 -25.31
N SER A 189 18.17 -34.72 -24.02
CA SER A 189 19.14 -35.39 -23.15
C SER A 189 18.61 -35.52 -21.73
N SER A 190 18.28 -36.76 -21.38
CA SER A 190 17.88 -37.24 -20.07
C SER A 190 18.90 -36.94 -18.97
N SER A 191 18.42 -36.40 -17.85
CA SER A 191 19.07 -36.54 -16.54
C SER A 191 17.98 -36.68 -15.49
N ASN A 192 17.81 -37.91 -15.02
CA ASN A 192 16.86 -38.30 -13.99
C ASN A 192 17.20 -37.66 -12.65
N GLY A 193 16.25 -36.90 -12.10
CA GLY A 193 16.25 -36.44 -10.72
C GLY A 193 14.80 -36.26 -10.26
N ILE A 194 14.12 -37.38 -10.03
CA ILE A 194 12.74 -37.39 -9.49
C ILE A 194 12.79 -36.85 -8.06
N TYR A 195 12.33 -35.61 -7.87
CA TYR A 195 11.95 -35.06 -6.58
C TYR A 195 10.43 -34.87 -6.58
N ASN A 196 9.71 -35.93 -6.19
CA ASN A 196 8.27 -35.88 -5.95
C ASN A 196 8.02 -35.26 -4.57
N GLY A 197 7.91 -33.94 -4.52
CA GLY A 197 7.40 -33.19 -3.37
C GLY A 197 6.46 -32.12 -3.87
N LYS A 198 5.20 -32.47 -4.17
CA LYS A 198 4.15 -31.49 -4.48
C LYS A 198 3.69 -30.85 -3.16
N PRO A 199 3.65 -29.50 -3.06
CA PRO A 199 3.24 -28.81 -1.85
C PRO A 199 1.71 -28.84 -1.70
N ASN A 200 1.24 -29.16 -0.49
CA ASN A 200 -0.12 -28.84 -0.06
C ASN A 200 -0.13 -27.37 0.38
N ASN A 201 -1.13 -26.61 -0.04
CA ASN A 201 -1.40 -25.29 0.52
C ASN A 201 -1.70 -25.42 2.02
N MET A 202 -0.81 -24.85 2.82
CA MET A 202 -0.91 -24.79 4.28
C MET A 202 -1.45 -23.44 4.77
N TYR A 203 -1.96 -22.59 3.89
CA TYR A 203 -2.66 -21.37 4.27
C TYR A 203 -4.13 -21.70 4.50
N ASN A 204 -4.45 -22.02 5.77
CA ASN A 204 -5.77 -22.32 6.36
C ASN A 204 -6.03 -23.77 6.81
N ASN A 205 -5.14 -24.73 6.55
CA ASN A 205 -5.16 -25.99 7.30
C ASN A 205 -4.55 -25.77 8.69
N GLY A 206 -5.41 -25.63 9.70
CA GLY A 206 -5.03 -25.56 11.10
C GLY A 206 -3.99 -26.63 11.44
N LEU A 207 -2.84 -26.21 11.96
CA LEU A 207 -1.86 -27.04 12.65
C LEU A 207 -2.46 -27.57 13.97
N SER A 208 -3.48 -28.43 13.88
CA SER A 208 -4.14 -29.06 15.02
C SER A 208 -3.67 -30.49 15.30
N ASN A 209 -2.65 -31.00 14.58
CA ASN A 209 -2.08 -32.32 14.85
C ASN A 209 -0.55 -32.33 14.86
N ILE A 210 0.06 -31.97 16.00
CA ILE A 210 1.39 -32.44 16.38
C ILE A 210 1.36 -32.91 17.85
N PRO A 211 1.81 -34.14 18.17
CA PRO A 211 1.81 -34.66 19.53
C PRO A 211 2.72 -33.83 20.44
N ALA A 212 2.24 -33.54 21.66
CA ALA A 212 3.04 -32.95 22.71
C ALA A 212 4.22 -33.87 23.07
N TYR A 213 5.43 -33.50 22.64
CA TYR A 213 6.66 -34.10 23.15
C TYR A 213 7.35 -33.14 24.11
N ASN A 214 7.32 -33.55 25.36
CA ASN A 214 7.97 -32.94 26.50
C ASN A 214 9.46 -33.33 26.46
N TYR A 215 10.37 -32.37 26.29
CA TYR A 215 11.79 -32.59 26.55
C TYR A 215 12.43 -31.37 27.19
N ASN A 216 12.70 -31.51 28.49
CA ASN A 216 13.79 -30.84 29.18
C ASN A 216 15.11 -31.15 28.45
N ASN A 217 15.88 -30.12 28.10
CA ASN A 217 17.29 -30.09 28.46
C ASN A 217 17.93 -28.72 28.25
N SER A 218 18.72 -28.36 29.26
CA SER A 218 19.59 -27.21 29.36
C SER A 218 20.64 -27.17 28.23
N TYR A 219 20.87 -26.00 27.66
CA TYR A 219 22.19 -25.65 27.17
C TYR A 219 22.51 -24.18 27.46
N ASN A 220 23.57 -24.00 28.25
CA ASN A 220 24.29 -22.74 28.43
C ASN A 220 24.96 -22.35 27.11
N SER A 221 24.76 -21.11 26.65
CA SER A 221 25.78 -20.43 25.87
C SER A 221 25.86 -18.96 26.27
N THR A 222 26.97 -18.65 26.92
CA THR A 222 27.43 -17.33 27.33
C THR A 222 27.74 -16.49 26.08
N TYR A 223 27.04 -15.38 25.88
CA TYR A 223 27.53 -14.28 25.05
C TYR A 223 27.33 -12.94 25.77
N ASN A 224 28.45 -12.22 25.87
CA ASN A 224 28.64 -10.98 26.60
C ASN A 224 27.76 -9.84 26.06
N ASN A 225 26.80 -9.41 26.87
CA ASN A 225 26.18 -8.09 26.78
C ASN A 225 26.99 -7.10 27.63
N ASN A 226 27.74 -6.19 27.01
CA ASN A 226 28.28 -5.02 27.67
C ASN A 226 28.28 -3.86 26.70
N PHE A 227 27.27 -2.99 26.78
CA PHE A 227 27.41 -1.53 26.68
C PHE A 227 26.10 -0.87 27.09
N TYR A 228 25.86 -0.79 28.40
CA TYR A 228 24.98 0.24 28.97
C TYR A 228 25.74 0.96 30.09
N ASP A 229 25.85 2.26 29.88
CA ASP A 229 26.59 3.24 30.63
C ASP A 229 26.10 3.31 32.10
N ARG A 230 26.98 2.93 33.03
CA ARG A 230 26.67 2.78 34.45
C ARG A 230 26.82 4.07 35.25
N ASP A 231 27.18 5.18 34.59
CA ASP A 231 27.53 6.44 35.25
C ASP A 231 26.39 7.48 35.32
N LEU A 232 25.22 7.21 34.76
CA LEU A 232 24.04 8.10 34.81
C LEU A 232 23.12 7.92 36.04
N TYR A 233 23.39 6.93 36.91
CA TYR A 233 22.54 6.63 38.08
C TYR A 233 23.18 6.86 39.47
N SER A 234 24.26 7.64 39.56
CA SER A 234 24.97 7.85 40.82
C SER A 234 24.62 9.16 41.56
N LYS A 235 23.79 10.06 41.01
CA LYS A 235 23.69 11.45 41.53
C LYS A 235 22.50 11.82 42.41
N HIS A 236 21.62 10.89 42.81
CA HIS A 236 20.53 11.21 43.75
C HIS A 236 20.54 10.29 44.98
N LYS A 237 21.43 10.61 45.94
CA LYS A 237 21.41 9.97 47.26
C LYS A 237 21.74 10.96 48.37
N ALA A 238 20.72 11.73 48.78
CA ALA A 238 20.74 12.41 50.08
C ALA A 238 19.32 12.63 50.62
N ILE A 239 18.58 11.55 50.88
CA ILE A 239 17.40 11.60 51.77
C ILE A 239 17.82 11.01 53.11
N THR A 240 17.80 11.83 54.16
CA THR A 240 18.36 11.49 55.46
C THR A 240 17.54 10.39 56.17
N LYS A 241 18.21 9.57 56.98
CA LYS A 241 17.65 8.41 57.71
C LYS A 241 16.40 8.73 58.57
N LYS A 242 16.18 10.02 58.89
CA LYS A 242 15.04 10.53 59.66
C LYS A 242 13.76 10.69 58.82
N GLN A 243 13.86 10.94 57.51
CA GLN A 243 12.72 11.04 56.59
C GLN A 243 12.12 9.66 56.26
N ARG A 244 12.94 8.59 56.20
CA ARG A 244 12.44 7.23 55.93
C ARG A 244 11.49 6.66 56.99
N LYS A 245 11.59 7.09 58.26
CA LYS A 245 10.75 6.56 59.34
C LYS A 245 9.35 7.17 59.43
N VAL A 246 9.10 8.31 58.79
CA VAL A 246 7.80 9.02 58.87
C VAL A 246 7.10 9.05 57.51
N TYR A 247 7.83 9.29 56.43
CA TYR A 247 7.22 9.43 55.10
C TYR A 247 6.81 8.08 54.49
N ILE A 248 7.55 6.99 54.77
CA ILE A 248 7.22 5.67 54.22
C ILE A 248 5.92 5.11 54.85
N PRO A 249 5.73 5.15 56.18
CA PRO A 249 4.47 4.75 56.79
C PRO A 249 3.29 5.62 56.38
N VAL A 250 3.48 6.95 56.27
CA VAL A 250 2.42 7.88 55.84
C VAL A 250 2.06 7.68 54.37
N ALA A 251 3.04 7.49 53.48
CA ALA A 251 2.77 7.19 52.07
C ALA A 251 2.07 5.82 51.91
N LEU A 252 2.47 4.80 52.67
CA LEU A 252 1.79 3.51 52.68
C LEU A 252 0.36 3.63 53.22
N ALA A 253 0.15 4.37 54.30
CA ALA A 253 -1.20 4.63 54.82
C ALA A 253 -2.06 5.41 53.81
N SER A 254 -1.47 6.36 53.10
CA SER A 254 -2.15 7.13 52.04
C SER A 254 -2.56 6.22 50.87
N ILE A 255 -1.66 5.34 50.43
CA ILE A 255 -1.94 4.35 49.38
C ILE A 255 -3.04 3.39 49.83
N ILE A 256 -3.00 2.89 51.07
CA ILE A 256 -4.03 2.00 51.62
C ILE A 256 -5.38 2.71 51.73
N ILE A 257 -5.41 3.98 52.13
CA ILE A 257 -6.64 4.79 52.18
C ILE A 257 -7.19 5.03 50.77
N VAL A 258 -6.34 5.32 49.78
CA VAL A 258 -6.75 5.45 48.37
C VAL A 258 -7.28 4.12 47.83
N ILE A 259 -6.64 3.00 48.16
CA ILE A 259 -7.12 1.66 47.78
C ILE A 259 -8.47 1.37 48.45
N LEU A 260 -8.61 1.61 49.76
CA LEU A 260 -9.87 1.41 50.49
C LEU A 260 -10.98 2.33 49.96
N LEU A 261 -10.67 3.59 49.65
CA LEU A 261 -11.60 4.52 49.02
C LEU A 261 -11.99 4.04 47.62
N SER A 262 -11.03 3.60 46.80
CA SER A 262 -11.32 3.05 45.48
C SER A 262 -12.17 1.78 45.56
N VAL A 263 -11.96 0.89 46.53
CA VAL A 263 -12.78 -0.33 46.72
C VAL A 263 -14.18 -0.02 47.26
N THR A 264 -14.33 1.04 48.05
CA THR A 264 -15.64 1.49 48.57
C THR A 264 -16.45 2.29 47.56
N PHE A 265 -15.80 3.07 46.67
CA PHE A 265 -16.44 3.79 45.57
C PHE A 265 -16.60 2.96 44.28
N LEU A 266 -15.80 1.90 44.09
CA LEU A 266 -15.94 0.92 42.99
C LEU A 266 -16.62 -0.38 43.44
N SER A 267 -17.32 -0.34 44.59
CA SER A 267 -18.21 -1.43 45.01
C SER A 267 -19.20 -1.74 43.88
N PRO A 268 -19.29 -2.99 43.38
CA PRO A 268 -20.12 -3.37 42.23
C PRO A 268 -21.63 -3.22 42.45
N TYR A 269 -22.06 -2.77 43.63
CA TYR A 269 -23.46 -2.69 44.03
C TYR A 269 -24.06 -1.28 43.96
N GLY A 270 -23.26 -0.25 43.63
CA GLY A 270 -23.72 1.16 43.55
C GLY A 270 -23.72 1.77 42.15
N LEU A 271 -23.06 1.13 41.19
CA LEU A 271 -23.07 1.53 39.79
C LEU A 271 -23.91 0.52 39.01
N ASN A 272 -25.15 0.90 38.74
CA ASN A 272 -25.98 0.26 37.72
C ASN A 272 -25.43 0.62 36.32
N ILE A 273 -24.13 0.40 36.11
CA ILE A 273 -23.56 0.27 34.79
C ILE A 273 -24.02 -1.10 34.38
N SER A 274 -25.00 -1.14 33.48
CA SER A 274 -25.20 -2.29 32.63
C SER A 274 -23.82 -2.74 32.17
N VAL A 275 -23.32 -3.85 32.68
CA VAL A 275 -22.29 -4.61 32.00
C VAL A 275 -22.99 -5.11 30.73
N PHE A 276 -23.12 -4.21 29.76
CA PHE A 276 -23.17 -4.58 28.36
C PHE A 276 -21.82 -5.24 28.15
N ASN A 277 -21.83 -6.56 28.30
CA ASN A 277 -20.84 -7.42 27.71
C ASN A 277 -20.88 -7.06 26.21
N GLU A 278 -19.97 -6.19 25.74
CA GLU A 278 -19.78 -5.93 24.32
C GLU A 278 -19.36 -7.26 23.67
N GLN A 279 -20.35 -7.96 23.11
CA GLN A 279 -20.17 -9.28 22.52
C GLN A 279 -19.74 -9.22 21.05
N SER A 280 -19.43 -8.04 20.51
CA SER A 280 -18.97 -7.85 19.12
C SER A 280 -17.49 -8.20 18.91
N HIS A 281 -17.12 -8.37 17.64
CA HIS A 281 -15.74 -8.33 17.16
C HIS A 281 -15.16 -6.92 17.33
N ALA A 282 -13.83 -6.82 17.38
CA ALA A 282 -13.18 -5.51 17.38
C ALA A 282 -13.36 -4.82 16.02
N LEU A 283 -13.37 -3.48 16.04
CA LEU A 283 -13.37 -2.69 14.81
C LEU A 283 -12.10 -2.94 13.99
N LEU A 284 -12.23 -2.77 12.68
CA LEU A 284 -11.12 -2.80 11.75
C LEU A 284 -10.05 -1.76 12.13
N GLU A 285 -8.79 -2.16 12.06
CA GLU A 285 -7.65 -1.25 12.17
C GLU A 285 -6.87 -1.24 10.86
N VAL A 286 -6.60 -0.06 10.31
CA VAL A 286 -5.75 0.11 9.14
C VAL A 286 -4.37 0.57 9.56
N LYS A 287 -3.32 -0.02 9.03
CA LYS A 287 -1.93 0.34 9.31
C LYS A 287 -1.21 0.74 8.03
N GLY A 288 -0.34 1.74 8.15
CA GLY A 288 0.57 2.16 7.09
C GLY A 288 1.62 1.10 6.79
N LEU A 289 2.72 1.54 6.18
CA LEU A 289 3.83 0.65 5.82
C LEU A 289 4.58 0.16 7.07
N THR A 290 4.54 -1.16 7.32
CA THR A 290 5.35 -1.80 8.37
C THR A 290 6.50 -2.60 7.76
N LEU A 291 7.71 -2.44 8.32
CA LEU A 291 8.91 -3.02 7.72
C LEU A 291 8.83 -4.55 7.61
N LYS A 292 8.22 -5.22 8.60
CA LYS A 292 8.07 -6.69 8.63
C LYS A 292 7.37 -7.26 7.41
N TYR A 293 6.39 -6.54 6.84
CA TYR A 293 5.69 -6.99 5.64
C TYR A 293 6.29 -6.38 4.38
N VAL A 294 6.58 -5.08 4.38
CA VAL A 294 7.09 -4.37 3.20
C VAL A 294 8.44 -4.93 2.73
N LEU A 295 9.32 -5.33 3.65
CA LEU A 295 10.61 -5.91 3.29
C LEU A 295 10.48 -7.18 2.45
N VAL A 296 9.53 -8.04 2.82
CA VAL A 296 9.28 -9.32 2.14
C VAL A 296 8.44 -9.11 0.88
N ALA A 297 7.39 -8.28 0.95
CA ALA A 297 6.48 -8.04 -0.17
C ALA A 297 7.19 -7.35 -1.35
N VAL A 298 7.96 -6.29 -1.09
CA VAL A 298 8.68 -5.56 -2.16
C VAL A 298 9.79 -6.42 -2.77
N ALA A 299 10.46 -7.24 -1.97
CA ALA A 299 11.45 -8.19 -2.49
C ALA A 299 10.78 -9.30 -3.33
N GLY A 300 9.62 -9.80 -2.92
CA GLY A 300 8.82 -10.75 -3.68
C GLY A 300 8.38 -10.17 -5.02
N GLU A 301 7.82 -8.96 -5.01
CA GLU A 301 7.44 -8.22 -6.22
C GLU A 301 8.65 -7.98 -7.15
N MET A 302 9.82 -7.68 -6.59
CA MET A 302 11.06 -7.55 -7.38
C MET A 302 11.46 -8.86 -8.07
N TYR A 303 11.29 -9.99 -7.41
CA TYR A 303 11.50 -11.31 -8.00
C TYR A 303 10.47 -11.59 -9.10
N ASP A 304 9.19 -11.32 -8.85
CA ASP A 304 8.10 -11.53 -9.82
C ASP A 304 8.37 -10.76 -11.12
N ILE A 305 8.66 -9.45 -11.01
CA ILE A 305 8.88 -8.58 -12.17
C ILE A 305 10.12 -8.99 -12.96
N ASN A 306 11.24 -9.28 -12.29
CA ASN A 306 12.56 -9.35 -12.95
C ASN A 306 13.08 -10.77 -13.15
N VAL A 307 12.43 -11.79 -12.58
CA VAL A 307 12.92 -13.18 -12.65
C VAL A 307 11.83 -14.16 -13.04
N LEU A 308 10.63 -14.05 -12.46
CA LEU A 308 9.55 -14.99 -12.74
C LEU A 308 8.86 -14.68 -14.07
N ILE A 309 8.38 -13.44 -14.23
CA ILE A 309 7.67 -12.99 -15.43
C ILE A 309 8.69 -12.56 -16.50
N ASP A 310 9.75 -11.86 -16.09
CA ASP A 310 10.84 -11.37 -16.95
C ASP A 310 10.36 -10.68 -18.24
N GLY A 311 9.23 -9.95 -18.13
CA GLY A 311 8.54 -9.26 -19.22
C GLY A 311 8.27 -7.80 -18.90
N ASP A 312 7.90 -7.02 -19.93
CA ASP A 312 7.43 -5.65 -19.69
C ASP A 312 6.03 -5.67 -19.06
N GLN A 313 5.90 -5.03 -17.91
CA GLN A 313 4.64 -4.87 -17.19
C GLN A 313 4.28 -3.38 -17.04
N SER A 314 4.98 -2.51 -17.77
CA SER A 314 4.83 -1.07 -17.65
C SER A 314 3.40 -0.57 -17.89
N GLU A 315 2.66 -1.21 -18.78
CA GLU A 315 1.25 -0.89 -19.07
C GLU A 315 0.35 -1.23 -17.88
N PHE A 316 0.43 -2.45 -17.35
CA PHE A 316 -0.29 -2.86 -16.15
C PHE A 316 -0.08 -1.88 -15.00
N TYR A 317 1.17 -1.54 -14.68
CA TYR A 317 1.44 -0.58 -13.61
C TYR A 317 0.98 0.86 -13.93
N ARG A 318 0.86 1.25 -15.21
CA ARG A 318 0.30 2.56 -15.60
C ARG A 318 -1.22 2.62 -15.41
N GLU A 319 -1.94 1.51 -15.56
CA GLU A 319 -3.39 1.44 -15.32
C GLU A 319 -3.73 1.75 -13.87
N TYR A 320 -2.85 1.37 -12.94
CA TYR A 320 -2.95 1.70 -11.51
C TYR A 320 -2.42 3.10 -11.13
N GLY A 321 -2.13 3.93 -12.12
CA GLY A 321 -1.73 5.32 -11.93
C GLY A 321 -0.22 5.57 -11.87
N LYS A 322 0.11 6.87 -11.77
CA LYS A 322 1.48 7.38 -11.91
C LYS A 322 2.42 6.83 -10.83
N ASP A 323 1.98 6.76 -9.57
CA ASP A 323 2.80 6.28 -8.46
C ASP A 323 3.12 4.79 -8.56
N SER A 324 2.14 3.97 -8.96
CA SER A 324 2.32 2.55 -9.27
C SER A 324 3.36 2.35 -10.37
N TYR A 325 3.25 3.10 -11.47
CA TYR A 325 4.24 3.05 -12.54
C TYR A 325 5.65 3.42 -12.07
N HIS A 326 5.78 4.38 -11.17
CA HIS A 326 7.07 4.76 -10.61
C HIS A 326 7.65 3.72 -9.67
N HIS A 327 6.81 3.06 -8.88
CA HIS A 327 7.20 1.93 -8.07
C HIS A 327 7.80 0.81 -8.94
N TYR A 328 7.15 0.48 -10.05
CA TYR A 328 7.66 -0.47 -11.04
C TYR A 328 9.04 -0.07 -11.59
N LEU A 329 9.21 1.19 -12.02
CA LEU A 329 10.49 1.68 -12.51
C LEU A 329 11.59 1.61 -11.44
N TRP A 330 11.26 1.95 -10.19
CA TRP A 330 12.18 1.85 -9.06
C TRP A 330 12.58 0.39 -8.77
N ILE A 331 11.62 -0.56 -8.79
CA ILE A 331 11.91 -1.98 -8.61
C ILE A 331 12.87 -2.47 -9.70
N ARG A 332 12.61 -2.14 -10.97
CA ARG A 332 13.45 -2.57 -12.09
C ARG A 332 14.86 -1.99 -12.04
N ASP A 333 14.98 -0.72 -11.72
CA ASP A 333 16.28 -0.06 -11.57
C ASP A 333 17.07 -0.64 -10.38
N THR A 334 16.39 -0.88 -9.26
CA THR A 334 16.98 -1.49 -8.06
C THR A 334 17.49 -2.90 -8.36
N TYR A 335 16.68 -3.75 -8.99
CA TYR A 335 17.10 -5.08 -9.39
C TYR A 335 18.33 -5.05 -10.31
N ARG A 336 18.37 -4.15 -11.31
CA ARG A 336 19.52 -4.02 -12.21
C ARG A 336 20.80 -3.72 -11.45
N LYS A 337 20.74 -2.84 -10.45
CA LYS A 337 21.86 -2.43 -9.59
C LYS A 337 22.30 -3.50 -8.59
N LEU A 338 21.46 -4.51 -8.28
CA LEU A 338 21.85 -5.58 -7.37
C LEU A 338 23.10 -6.33 -7.88
N PRO A 339 24.08 -6.57 -6.99
CA PRO A 339 25.19 -7.48 -7.24
C PRO A 339 24.72 -8.89 -7.63
N SER A 340 25.55 -9.63 -8.36
CA SER A 340 25.19 -10.95 -8.90
C SER A 340 24.87 -11.98 -7.81
N ASP A 341 25.58 -11.93 -6.68
CA ASP A 341 25.29 -12.74 -5.50
C ASP A 341 23.93 -12.39 -4.90
N LYS A 342 23.57 -11.10 -4.79
CA LYS A 342 22.27 -10.66 -4.25
C LYS A 342 21.11 -11.05 -5.16
N LYS A 343 21.27 -10.98 -6.48
CA LYS A 343 20.29 -11.55 -7.44
C LYS A 343 20.09 -13.05 -7.24
N ARG A 344 21.17 -13.79 -7.00
CA ARG A 344 21.10 -15.23 -6.70
C ARG A 344 20.40 -15.49 -5.37
N HIS A 345 20.67 -14.70 -4.32
CA HIS A 345 19.98 -14.85 -3.03
C HIS A 345 18.47 -14.54 -3.15
N LEU A 346 18.10 -13.47 -3.85
CA LEU A 346 16.70 -13.16 -4.15
C LEU A 346 16.02 -14.35 -4.85
N LYS A 347 16.63 -14.89 -5.91
CA LYS A 347 16.12 -16.07 -6.60
C LYS A 347 16.00 -17.27 -5.66
N THR A 348 16.98 -17.53 -4.80
CA THR A 348 16.92 -18.62 -3.82
C THR A 348 15.74 -18.48 -2.86
N ILE A 349 15.48 -17.27 -2.36
CA ILE A 349 14.39 -17.01 -1.41
C ILE A 349 13.03 -17.29 -2.06
N TYR A 350 12.79 -16.81 -3.28
CA TYR A 350 11.45 -16.82 -3.90
C TYR A 350 11.24 -17.88 -4.99
N SER A 351 12.24 -18.73 -5.28
CA SER A 351 12.20 -19.72 -6.38
C SER A 351 11.02 -20.70 -6.40
N SER A 352 10.26 -20.83 -5.30
CA SER A 352 9.06 -21.68 -5.24
C SER A 352 7.74 -20.91 -5.30
N GLY A 353 7.75 -19.57 -5.35
CA GLY A 353 6.56 -18.70 -5.23
C GLY A 353 5.91 -18.68 -3.84
N PHE A 354 5.99 -19.79 -3.09
CA PHE A 354 5.34 -20.00 -1.78
C PHE A 354 5.99 -19.24 -0.61
N TYR A 355 7.28 -18.89 -0.71
CA TYR A 355 7.99 -18.36 0.44
C TYR A 355 7.61 -16.93 0.80
N GLU A 356 7.04 -16.13 -0.10
CA GLU A 356 6.57 -14.78 0.25
C GLU A 356 5.52 -14.83 1.36
N GLY A 357 4.41 -15.54 1.13
CA GLY A 357 3.36 -15.73 2.13
C GLY A 357 3.86 -16.44 3.39
N THR A 358 4.81 -17.37 3.27
CA THR A 358 5.35 -18.11 4.43
C THR A 358 6.15 -17.18 5.33
N LEU A 359 6.97 -16.33 4.72
CA LEU A 359 7.77 -15.36 5.44
C LEU A 359 6.87 -14.29 6.05
N ILE A 360 5.88 -13.77 5.31
CA ILE A 360 4.91 -12.81 5.85
C ILE A 360 4.18 -13.40 7.07
N TYR A 361 3.65 -14.62 6.97
CA TYR A 361 2.98 -15.30 8.09
C TYR A 361 3.91 -15.49 9.29
N LEU A 362 5.15 -15.92 9.04
CA LEU A 362 6.17 -16.11 10.09
C LEU A 362 6.44 -14.81 10.85
N LEU A 363 6.44 -13.67 10.16
CA LEU A 363 6.75 -12.36 10.73
C LEU A 363 5.58 -11.72 11.47
N ALA A 364 4.38 -12.31 11.41
CA ALA A 364 3.20 -11.80 12.13
C ALA A 364 3.36 -11.80 13.67
N ASP A 365 4.29 -12.61 14.22
CA ASP A 365 4.61 -12.61 15.66
C ASP A 365 5.41 -11.36 16.10
N LEU A 366 6.02 -10.65 15.16
CA LEU A 366 6.82 -9.47 15.45
C LEU A 366 5.94 -8.24 15.65
N GLU A 367 6.36 -7.36 16.56
CA GLU A 367 5.80 -6.01 16.68
C GLU A 367 5.95 -5.22 15.37
N ASP A 368 5.11 -4.22 15.15
CA ASP A 368 5.09 -3.46 13.91
C ASP A 368 6.35 -2.60 13.71
N GLU A 369 7.03 -2.25 14.79
CA GLU A 369 8.30 -1.51 14.81
C GLU A 369 9.53 -2.42 14.60
N ALA A 370 9.33 -3.72 14.34
CA ALA A 370 10.43 -4.66 14.19
C ALA A 370 11.41 -4.25 13.08
N GLY A 371 12.69 -4.16 13.44
CA GLY A 371 13.77 -3.85 12.51
C GLY A 371 14.23 -5.05 11.69
N VAL A 372 15.04 -4.80 10.65
CA VAL A 372 15.59 -5.83 9.75
C VAL A 372 16.31 -6.97 10.50
N ASN A 373 17.00 -6.65 11.60
CA ASN A 373 17.70 -7.66 12.40
C ASN A 373 16.74 -8.62 13.11
N GLN A 374 15.59 -8.13 13.60
CA GLN A 374 14.56 -8.96 14.23
C GLN A 374 13.87 -9.84 13.18
N ILE A 375 13.60 -9.29 12.00
CA ILE A 375 13.02 -10.01 10.87
C ILE A 375 13.94 -11.17 10.44
N VAL A 376 15.22 -10.89 10.20
CA VAL A 376 16.21 -11.92 9.81
C VAL A 376 16.37 -12.98 10.91
N TYR A 377 16.43 -12.55 12.17
CA TYR A 377 16.51 -13.48 13.30
C TYR A 377 15.32 -14.44 13.34
N GLU A 378 14.10 -13.95 13.09
CA GLU A 378 12.89 -14.76 13.03
C GLU A 378 12.95 -15.82 11.93
N ILE A 379 13.39 -15.42 10.73
CA ILE A 379 13.57 -16.32 9.58
C ILE A 379 14.59 -17.42 9.91
N LYS A 380 15.73 -17.05 10.49
CA LYS A 380 16.80 -17.99 10.84
C LYS A 380 16.36 -19.03 11.88
N ARG A 381 15.63 -18.61 12.92
CA ARG A 381 15.19 -19.52 13.99
C ARG A 381 14.04 -20.43 13.58
N SER A 382 13.33 -20.10 12.50
CA SER A 382 12.20 -20.90 12.03
C SER A 382 12.65 -22.30 11.61
N LYS A 383 11.98 -23.33 12.13
CA LYS A 383 12.18 -24.72 11.70
C LYS A 383 11.56 -25.04 10.33
N TYR A 384 10.70 -24.16 9.83
CA TYR A 384 9.93 -24.37 8.60
C TYR A 384 10.62 -23.78 7.36
N ILE A 385 11.63 -22.93 7.56
CA ILE A 385 12.40 -22.34 6.47
C ILE A 385 13.63 -23.22 6.19
N PRO A 386 13.86 -23.66 4.94
CA PRO A 386 15.07 -24.37 4.54
C PRO A 386 16.36 -23.59 4.78
N GLU A 387 17.46 -24.29 5.05
CA GLU A 387 18.74 -23.68 5.40
C GLU A 387 19.31 -22.77 4.30
N ASN A 388 19.17 -23.16 3.03
CA ASN A 388 19.60 -22.34 1.90
C ASN A 388 18.84 -21.00 1.82
N ILE A 389 17.56 -20.98 2.22
CA ILE A 389 16.74 -19.77 2.25
C ILE A 389 17.12 -18.91 3.45
N LYS A 390 17.41 -19.52 4.61
CA LYS A 390 17.90 -18.79 5.79
C LYS A 390 19.19 -18.04 5.50
N ILE A 391 20.17 -18.73 4.90
CA ILE A 391 21.46 -18.13 4.51
C ILE A 391 21.23 -17.01 3.50
N ALA A 392 20.37 -17.23 2.49
CA ALA A 392 20.06 -16.20 1.51
C ALA A 392 19.36 -14.98 2.12
N ALA A 393 18.37 -15.19 3.00
CA ALA A 393 17.65 -14.14 3.70
C ALA A 393 18.58 -13.33 4.62
N GLU A 394 19.48 -13.99 5.34
CA GLU A 394 20.48 -13.35 6.20
C GLU A 394 21.41 -12.41 5.43
N GLU A 395 21.81 -12.79 4.22
CA GLU A 395 22.69 -11.98 3.40
C GLU A 395 21.98 -10.95 2.52
N PHE A 396 20.74 -11.23 2.12
CA PHE A 396 19.98 -10.39 1.19
C PHE A 396 19.23 -9.27 1.90
N TYR A 397 18.43 -9.58 2.91
CA TYR A 397 17.51 -8.61 3.50
C TYR A 397 18.20 -7.40 4.16
N PRO A 398 19.28 -7.57 4.97
CA PRO A 398 20.01 -6.42 5.52
C PRO A 398 20.61 -5.54 4.44
N TYR A 399 21.19 -6.15 3.40
CA TYR A 399 21.76 -5.43 2.26
C TYR A 399 20.68 -4.66 1.49
N PHE A 400 19.61 -5.34 1.10
CA PHE A 400 18.50 -4.73 0.36
C PHE A 400 17.84 -3.60 1.16
N TYR A 401 17.68 -3.78 2.46
CA TYR A 401 17.16 -2.74 3.34
C TYR A 401 18.05 -1.50 3.36
N GLU A 402 19.33 -1.65 3.73
CA GLU A 402 20.21 -0.49 3.93
C GLU A 402 20.57 0.22 2.62
N GLU A 403 20.80 -0.51 1.52
CA GLU A 403 21.27 0.08 0.27
C GLU A 403 20.14 0.62 -0.63
N HIS A 404 18.91 0.15 -0.44
CA HIS A 404 17.81 0.45 -1.37
C HIS A 404 16.49 0.80 -0.68
N LEU A 405 15.98 -0.09 0.18
CA LEU A 405 14.59 0.00 0.62
C LEU A 405 14.37 1.03 1.74
N LYS A 406 15.34 1.27 2.62
CA LYS A 406 15.19 2.13 3.81
C LYS A 406 14.78 3.56 3.46
N GLU A 407 15.49 4.20 2.53
CA GLU A 407 15.15 5.53 2.06
C GLU A 407 13.81 5.50 1.30
N TYR A 408 13.59 4.48 0.47
CA TYR A 408 12.37 4.33 -0.31
C TYR A 408 11.12 4.22 0.57
N ILE A 409 11.15 3.41 1.64
CA ILE A 409 10.07 3.34 2.63
C ILE A 409 9.92 4.68 3.33
N SER A 410 11.01 5.30 3.78
CA SER A 410 10.93 6.59 4.49
C SER A 410 10.21 7.67 3.67
N ILE A 411 10.45 7.70 2.36
CA ILE A 411 9.81 8.63 1.43
C ILE A 411 8.32 8.35 1.30
N ASN A 412 7.96 7.08 1.13
CA ASN A 412 6.56 6.71 0.86
C ASN A 412 5.72 6.68 2.14
N ARG A 413 6.32 6.43 3.31
CA ARG A 413 5.64 6.22 4.59
C ARG A 413 4.66 7.33 4.94
N ILE A 414 5.00 8.59 4.67
CA ILE A 414 4.12 9.74 4.95
C ILE A 414 2.76 9.58 4.26
N THR A 415 2.76 9.20 2.98
CA THR A 415 1.53 9.00 2.20
C THR A 415 0.66 7.89 2.80
N TYR A 416 1.26 6.75 3.11
CA TYR A 416 0.53 5.58 3.63
C TYR A 416 0.07 5.74 5.08
N ASP A 417 0.84 6.46 5.92
CA ASP A 417 0.44 6.79 7.28
C ASP A 417 -0.76 7.77 7.26
N ASN A 418 -0.79 8.71 6.30
CA ASN A 418 -1.96 9.57 6.09
C ASN A 418 -3.18 8.78 5.63
N TYR A 419 -3.04 7.88 4.65
CA TYR A 419 -4.15 7.00 4.24
C TYR A 419 -4.68 6.18 5.41
N ALA A 420 -3.80 5.53 6.18
CA ALA A 420 -4.21 4.76 7.35
C ALA A 420 -4.91 5.63 8.40
N MET A 421 -4.43 6.85 8.65
CA MET A 421 -5.05 7.79 9.59
C MET A 421 -6.47 8.18 9.14
N GLU A 422 -6.65 8.53 7.87
CA GLU A 422 -7.95 8.89 7.30
C GLU A 422 -8.94 7.72 7.36
N MET A 423 -8.51 6.52 6.94
CA MET A 423 -9.35 5.32 7.02
C MET A 423 -9.76 5.00 8.46
N ASN A 424 -8.81 5.02 9.40
CA ASN A 424 -9.13 4.75 10.80
C ASN A 424 -10.09 5.80 11.37
N LYS A 425 -9.96 7.08 11.00
CA LYS A 425 -10.91 8.11 11.42
C LYS A 425 -12.33 7.76 10.97
N MET A 426 -12.52 7.43 9.69
CA MET A 426 -13.81 7.01 9.15
C MET A 426 -14.34 5.73 9.82
N ILE A 427 -13.47 4.73 10.08
CA ILE A 427 -13.85 3.52 10.82
C ILE A 427 -14.32 3.84 12.24
N GLN A 428 -13.70 4.79 12.94
CA GLN A 428 -14.15 5.17 14.28
C GLN A 428 -15.48 5.95 14.27
N GLU A 429 -15.75 6.70 13.20
CA GLU A 429 -16.99 7.46 13.01
C GLU A 429 -18.16 6.52 12.67
N GLU A 430 -17.99 5.63 11.69
CA GLU A 430 -19.05 4.74 11.20
C GLU A 430 -19.17 3.42 11.98
N LYS A 431 -18.09 3.00 12.65
CA LYS A 431 -17.99 1.76 13.43
C LYS A 431 -18.44 0.50 12.67
N PRO A 432 -17.97 0.27 11.43
CA PRO A 432 -18.32 -0.94 10.70
C PRO A 432 -17.77 -2.19 11.41
N ASN A 433 -18.65 -3.12 11.75
CA ASN A 433 -18.23 -4.44 12.23
C ASN A 433 -18.21 -5.43 11.08
N ILE A 434 -17.09 -5.45 10.36
CA ILE A 434 -16.96 -6.22 9.12
C ILE A 434 -17.05 -7.74 9.33
N LEU A 435 -16.54 -8.25 10.45
CA LEU A 435 -16.55 -9.69 10.71
C LEU A 435 -17.96 -10.14 11.08
N GLU A 436 -18.66 -9.39 11.93
CA GLU A 436 -20.06 -9.67 12.26
C GLU A 436 -20.95 -9.55 11.02
N PHE A 437 -20.73 -8.56 10.15
CA PHE A 437 -21.45 -8.46 8.88
C PHE A 437 -21.26 -9.68 7.98
N ILE A 438 -20.04 -10.24 7.91
CA ILE A 438 -19.77 -11.48 7.16
C ILE A 438 -20.47 -12.68 7.83
N GLU A 439 -20.43 -12.79 9.16
CA GLU A 439 -21.12 -13.87 9.88
C GLU A 439 -22.64 -13.80 9.67
N GLU A 440 -23.23 -12.61 9.79
CA GLU A 440 -24.66 -12.37 9.59
C GLU A 440 -25.08 -12.66 8.15
N THR A 441 -24.28 -12.22 7.17
CA THR A 441 -24.60 -12.42 5.75
C THR A 441 -24.39 -13.86 5.30
N SER A 442 -23.44 -14.59 5.90
CA SER A 442 -23.15 -15.98 5.55
C SER A 442 -23.98 -17.00 6.34
N GLY A 443 -24.46 -16.64 7.53
CA GLY A 443 -25.04 -17.57 8.50
C GLY A 443 -24.01 -18.45 9.22
N VAL A 444 -22.72 -18.23 8.98
CA VAL A 444 -21.62 -19.04 9.53
C VAL A 444 -20.79 -18.18 10.47
N LYS A 445 -20.60 -18.65 11.70
CA LYS A 445 -19.77 -17.95 12.68
C LYS A 445 -18.30 -18.33 12.54
N TYR A 446 -17.41 -17.40 12.82
CA TYR A 446 -16.01 -17.69 13.12
C TYR A 446 -15.91 -18.54 14.40
N ASP A 447 -14.79 -19.24 14.57
CA ASP A 447 -14.56 -20.12 15.72
C ASP A 447 -14.29 -19.37 17.04
N LYS A 448 -13.91 -18.10 16.93
CA LYS A 448 -13.69 -17.19 18.05
C LYS A 448 -13.76 -15.73 17.57
N LYS A 449 -13.59 -14.82 18.53
CA LYS A 449 -13.47 -13.40 18.23
C LYS A 449 -12.09 -13.09 17.67
N TYR A 450 -12.10 -12.33 16.58
CA TYR A 450 -10.90 -11.82 15.93
C TYR A 450 -10.92 -10.31 15.86
N LYS A 451 -9.72 -9.72 15.86
CA LYS A 451 -9.48 -8.33 15.47
C LYS A 451 -9.10 -8.28 13.99
N PRO A 452 -9.87 -7.60 13.13
CA PRO A 452 -9.45 -7.37 11.76
C PRO A 452 -8.41 -6.26 11.68
N VAL A 453 -7.31 -6.52 10.97
CA VAL A 453 -6.21 -5.57 10.76
C VAL A 453 -5.80 -5.59 9.29
N ILE A 454 -5.68 -4.42 8.70
CA ILE A 454 -5.18 -4.24 7.34
C ILE A 454 -3.81 -3.55 7.40
N TYR A 455 -2.88 -3.97 6.55
CA TYR A 455 -1.59 -3.34 6.35
C TYR A 455 -1.44 -2.94 4.89
N TYR A 456 -1.00 -1.70 4.65
CA TYR A 456 -0.63 -1.31 3.29
C TYR A 456 0.66 -2.00 2.82
N THR A 457 0.67 -2.34 1.54
CA THR A 457 1.86 -2.67 0.76
C THR A 457 2.04 -1.65 -0.37
N MET A 458 3.13 -1.74 -1.12
CA MET A 458 3.40 -0.84 -2.26
C MET A 458 3.06 -1.44 -3.62
N ARG A 459 2.69 -2.72 -3.67
CA ARG A 459 2.26 -3.39 -4.90
C ARG A 459 0.90 -2.83 -5.32
N PRO A 460 0.67 -2.52 -6.61
CA PRO A 460 -0.60 -1.95 -7.08
C PRO A 460 -1.74 -2.96 -7.14
N GLY A 461 -1.43 -4.25 -7.06
CA GLY A 461 -2.40 -5.34 -6.98
C GLY A 461 -1.87 -6.45 -6.08
N ASN A 462 -2.61 -7.54 -5.99
CA ASN A 462 -2.35 -8.66 -5.09
C ASN A 462 -2.60 -8.30 -3.62
N ALA A 463 -3.65 -8.88 -3.05
CA ALA A 463 -3.89 -8.87 -1.62
C ALA A 463 -3.39 -10.19 -1.01
N LEU A 464 -3.14 -10.18 0.30
CA LEU A 464 -2.83 -11.40 1.03
C LEU A 464 -3.52 -11.36 2.40
N GLY A 465 -4.43 -12.29 2.63
CA GLY A 465 -5.08 -12.51 3.92
C GLY A 465 -4.56 -13.72 4.67
N PHE A 466 -4.52 -13.64 6.00
CA PHE A 466 -4.31 -14.80 6.87
C PHE A 466 -4.79 -14.56 8.30
N ILE A 467 -5.06 -15.65 9.01
CA ILE A 467 -5.38 -15.63 10.44
C ILE A 467 -4.09 -15.80 11.24
N TYR A 468 -3.83 -14.91 12.19
CA TYR A 468 -2.73 -15.06 13.13
C TYR A 468 -3.19 -14.78 14.56
N LYS A 469 -3.03 -15.78 15.44
CA LYS A 469 -3.56 -15.75 16.83
C LYS A 469 -5.03 -15.33 16.84
N ASP A 470 -5.34 -14.15 17.36
CA ASP A 470 -6.69 -13.60 17.48
C ASP A 470 -6.91 -12.43 16.52
N SER A 471 -6.20 -12.42 15.39
CA SER A 471 -6.33 -11.40 14.35
C SER A 471 -6.57 -12.00 12.97
N TYR A 472 -7.46 -11.37 12.22
CA TYR A 472 -7.54 -11.49 10.77
C TYR A 472 -6.67 -10.40 10.19
N ILE A 473 -5.64 -10.77 9.44
CA ILE A 473 -4.68 -9.82 8.86
C ILE A 473 -4.85 -9.84 7.35
N SER A 474 -4.95 -8.67 6.73
CA SER A 474 -4.90 -8.50 5.28
C SER A 474 -3.81 -7.51 4.90
N LEU A 475 -3.03 -7.84 3.89
CA LEU A 475 -2.12 -6.92 3.22
C LEU A 475 -2.82 -6.41 1.96
N ILE A 476 -2.94 -5.09 1.81
CA ILE A 476 -3.68 -4.49 0.70
C ILE A 476 -2.76 -3.70 -0.25
N PRO A 477 -3.17 -3.53 -1.52
CA PRO A 477 -2.47 -2.69 -2.47
C PRO A 477 -2.38 -1.23 -2.03
N GLY A 478 -1.33 -0.56 -2.46
CA GLY A 478 -1.13 0.85 -2.11
C GLY A 478 -2.04 1.84 -2.81
N THR A 479 -2.80 1.37 -3.80
CA THR A 479 -3.80 2.13 -4.54
C THR A 479 -5.14 2.24 -3.82
N GLU A 480 -5.35 1.47 -2.75
CA GLU A 480 -6.60 1.44 -1.98
C GLU A 480 -6.66 2.60 -0.97
N ASN A 481 -6.90 3.81 -1.47
CA ASN A 481 -6.96 5.03 -0.67
C ASN A 481 -8.38 5.63 -0.57
N ASN A 482 -9.41 4.88 -0.98
CA ASN A 482 -10.81 5.28 -0.86
C ASN A 482 -11.55 4.39 0.15
N TYR A 483 -12.21 5.04 1.13
CA TYR A 483 -12.97 4.37 2.17
C TYR A 483 -14.09 3.47 1.65
N ASP A 484 -14.82 3.90 0.61
CA ASP A 484 -15.95 3.15 0.04
C ASP A 484 -15.54 1.84 -0.65
N ASN A 485 -14.25 1.73 -1.00
CA ASN A 485 -13.67 0.58 -1.67
C ASN A 485 -12.82 -0.27 -0.73
N LEU A 486 -12.42 0.27 0.43
CA LEU A 486 -11.56 -0.38 1.42
C LEU A 486 -12.04 -1.77 1.83
N PHE A 487 -13.37 -1.99 1.87
CA PHE A 487 -13.97 -3.20 2.42
C PHE A 487 -13.96 -4.41 1.49
N TYR A 488 -13.77 -4.22 0.17
CA TYR A 488 -13.85 -5.33 -0.78
C TYR A 488 -12.79 -6.41 -0.49
N ILE A 489 -11.54 -5.99 -0.28
CA ILE A 489 -10.44 -6.92 0.00
C ILE A 489 -10.65 -7.63 1.35
N PRO A 490 -10.94 -6.94 2.47
CA PRO A 490 -11.33 -7.60 3.72
C PRO A 490 -12.50 -8.57 3.58
N TYR A 491 -13.53 -8.22 2.81
CA TYR A 491 -14.65 -9.13 2.55
C TYR A 491 -14.18 -10.41 1.85
N HIS A 492 -13.29 -10.31 0.86
CA HIS A 492 -12.65 -11.46 0.23
C HIS A 492 -11.82 -12.27 1.21
N GLU A 493 -10.79 -11.64 1.78
CA GLU A 493 -9.78 -12.32 2.60
C GLU A 493 -10.38 -12.95 3.86
N PHE A 494 -11.35 -12.30 4.51
CA PHE A 494 -11.94 -12.81 5.74
C PHE A 494 -13.03 -13.85 5.47
N SER A 495 -13.65 -13.83 4.27
CA SER A 495 -14.59 -14.88 3.85
C SER A 495 -13.92 -16.24 3.65
N HIS A 496 -12.61 -16.32 3.38
CA HIS A 496 -11.89 -17.59 3.42
C HIS A 496 -12.07 -18.31 4.76
N GLY A 497 -12.09 -17.58 5.88
CA GLY A 497 -12.34 -18.16 7.21
C GLY A 497 -13.69 -18.89 7.34
N ILE A 498 -14.67 -18.47 6.53
CA ILE A 498 -15.98 -19.11 6.42
C ILE A 498 -15.93 -20.28 5.44
N PHE A 499 -15.39 -20.06 4.24
CA PHE A 499 -15.38 -21.05 3.17
C PHE A 499 -14.47 -22.26 3.44
N ASN A 500 -13.40 -22.13 4.21
CA ASN A 500 -12.58 -23.27 4.65
C ASN A 500 -13.40 -24.35 5.40
N LYS A 501 -14.47 -23.95 6.10
CA LYS A 501 -15.39 -24.89 6.77
C LYS A 501 -16.27 -25.65 5.78
N ILE A 502 -16.46 -25.09 4.58
CA ILE A 502 -17.24 -25.65 3.47
C ILE A 502 -16.34 -26.57 2.63
N THR A 503 -15.13 -26.14 2.30
CA THR A 503 -14.24 -26.83 1.35
C THR A 503 -13.62 -28.11 1.89
N THR A 504 -13.60 -28.26 3.22
CA THR A 504 -13.21 -29.49 3.90
C THR A 504 -14.28 -30.58 3.88
N THR A 505 -15.52 -30.28 3.47
CA THR A 505 -16.62 -31.25 3.44
C THR A 505 -16.53 -32.22 2.26
N LYS A 506 -17.08 -33.43 2.44
CA LYS A 506 -17.06 -34.46 1.39
C LYS A 506 -17.90 -34.04 0.19
N GLU A 507 -19.04 -33.41 0.45
CA GLU A 507 -20.00 -32.95 -0.55
C GLU A 507 -19.39 -31.89 -1.45
N PHE A 508 -18.64 -30.95 -0.87
CA PHE A 508 -17.89 -29.96 -1.63
C PHE A 508 -16.83 -30.62 -2.51
N ARG A 509 -15.97 -31.47 -1.94
CA ARG A 509 -14.89 -32.12 -2.70
C ARG A 509 -15.43 -32.93 -3.87
N GLN A 510 -16.56 -33.62 -3.69
CA GLN A 510 -17.24 -34.33 -4.77
C GLN A 510 -17.73 -33.40 -5.88
N ALA A 511 -18.34 -32.26 -5.54
CA ALA A 511 -18.78 -31.27 -6.53
C ALA A 511 -17.58 -30.64 -7.27
N ALA A 512 -16.52 -30.28 -6.54
CA ALA A 512 -15.29 -29.75 -7.10
C ALA A 512 -14.57 -30.77 -7.99
N ASP A 513 -14.54 -32.06 -7.63
CA ASP A 513 -13.89 -33.09 -8.45
C ASP A 513 -14.57 -33.28 -9.81
N VAL A 514 -15.91 -33.15 -9.88
CA VAL A 514 -16.66 -33.17 -11.14
C VAL A 514 -16.29 -31.99 -12.05
N LEU A 515 -16.04 -30.82 -11.46
CA LEU A 515 -15.61 -29.63 -12.21
C LEU A 515 -14.23 -29.77 -12.89
N LYS A 516 -13.46 -30.82 -12.62
CA LYS A 516 -12.19 -31.06 -13.35
C LYS A 516 -12.42 -31.33 -14.83
N ASP A 517 -13.61 -31.82 -15.18
CA ASP A 517 -13.98 -32.07 -16.58
C ASP A 517 -14.49 -30.78 -17.28
N ASP A 518 -14.80 -29.72 -16.52
CA ASP A 518 -15.09 -28.39 -17.08
C ASP A 518 -13.79 -27.72 -17.57
N LYS A 519 -13.67 -27.62 -18.89
CA LYS A 519 -12.47 -27.04 -19.53
C LYS A 519 -12.22 -25.59 -19.15
N ARG A 520 -13.26 -24.79 -18.89
CA ARG A 520 -13.12 -23.37 -18.55
C ARG A 520 -12.48 -23.23 -17.17
N MET A 521 -12.96 -23.98 -16.19
CA MET A 521 -12.44 -24.00 -14.83
C MET A 521 -11.03 -24.63 -14.80
N TYR A 522 -10.88 -25.82 -15.38
CA TYR A 522 -9.64 -26.57 -15.33
C TYR A 522 -8.49 -25.85 -16.05
N ASN A 523 -8.71 -25.31 -17.25
CA ASN A 523 -7.66 -24.62 -17.98
C ASN A 523 -7.30 -23.27 -17.33
N SER A 524 -8.25 -22.59 -16.70
CA SER A 524 -7.95 -21.36 -15.96
C SER A 524 -7.03 -21.63 -14.77
N TRP A 525 -7.24 -22.74 -14.06
CA TRP A 525 -6.36 -23.17 -12.97
C TRP A 525 -5.01 -23.68 -13.48
N ASN A 526 -5.03 -24.59 -14.47
CA ASN A 526 -3.87 -25.30 -14.97
C ASN A 526 -3.15 -24.55 -16.09
N ASN A 527 -2.85 -23.26 -15.86
CA ASN A 527 -2.19 -22.39 -16.84
C ASN A 527 -0.68 -22.18 -16.60
N GLY A 528 -0.10 -22.88 -15.63
CA GLY A 528 1.31 -22.73 -15.25
C GLY A 528 1.62 -21.54 -14.34
N PHE A 529 0.62 -20.74 -13.98
CA PHE A 529 0.70 -19.70 -12.98
C PHE A 529 -0.12 -20.09 -11.73
N TYR A 530 -1.45 -20.21 -11.86
CA TYR A 530 -2.33 -20.42 -10.68
C TYR A 530 -2.16 -21.79 -10.03
N ASN A 531 -1.89 -22.84 -10.79
CA ASN A 531 -1.63 -24.17 -10.27
C ASN A 531 -0.32 -24.30 -9.46
N ILE A 532 0.52 -23.25 -9.42
CA ILE A 532 1.67 -23.14 -8.52
C ILE A 532 1.23 -22.63 -7.14
N TYR A 533 0.25 -21.73 -7.11
CA TYR A 533 -0.21 -21.04 -5.90
C TYR A 533 -1.44 -21.67 -5.24
N TYR A 534 -2.28 -22.37 -6.02
CA TYR A 534 -3.55 -22.94 -5.57
C TYR A 534 -3.64 -24.42 -5.88
N ASP A 535 -4.05 -25.23 -4.90
CA ASP A 535 -4.53 -26.56 -5.22
C ASP A 535 -5.92 -26.48 -5.91
N TRP A 536 -6.41 -27.62 -6.41
CA TRP A 536 -7.67 -27.63 -7.14
C TRP A 536 -8.89 -27.20 -6.30
N TYR A 537 -8.91 -27.59 -5.03
CA TYR A 537 -10.02 -27.27 -4.14
C TYR A 537 -9.96 -25.81 -3.70
N ASP A 538 -8.75 -25.29 -3.45
CA ASP A 538 -8.54 -23.87 -3.18
C ASP A 538 -8.98 -23.03 -4.38
N TRP A 539 -8.66 -23.43 -5.61
CA TRP A 539 -9.11 -22.71 -6.81
C TRP A 539 -10.64 -22.64 -6.94
N CYS A 540 -11.33 -23.72 -6.56
CA CYS A 540 -12.79 -23.73 -6.49
C CYS A 540 -13.30 -22.84 -5.35
N GLU A 541 -12.62 -22.82 -4.21
CA GLU A 541 -12.91 -21.93 -3.08
C GLU A 541 -12.83 -20.46 -3.49
N GLU A 542 -11.71 -20.06 -4.08
CA GLU A 542 -11.43 -18.70 -4.55
C GLU A 542 -12.54 -18.13 -5.45
N SER A 543 -13.09 -18.98 -6.32
CA SER A 543 -14.18 -18.58 -7.22
C SER A 543 -15.49 -18.33 -6.45
N LEU A 544 -15.78 -19.13 -5.42
CA LEU A 544 -16.95 -18.91 -4.58
C LEU A 544 -16.77 -17.74 -3.61
N VAL A 545 -15.58 -17.58 -3.03
CA VAL A 545 -15.24 -16.47 -2.14
C VAL A 545 -15.37 -15.15 -2.89
N GLU A 546 -14.81 -15.04 -4.09
CA GLU A 546 -14.94 -13.84 -4.92
C GLU A 546 -16.41 -13.52 -5.23
N GLY A 547 -17.22 -14.50 -5.63
CA GLY A 547 -18.66 -14.30 -5.84
C GLY A 547 -19.41 -13.91 -4.56
N PHE A 548 -19.02 -14.45 -3.41
CA PHE A 548 -19.59 -14.07 -2.12
C PHE A 548 -19.16 -12.67 -1.69
N THR A 549 -17.95 -12.23 -2.02
CA THR A 549 -17.47 -10.85 -1.81
C THR A 549 -18.30 -9.85 -2.60
N MET A 550 -18.59 -10.14 -3.86
CA MET A 550 -19.52 -9.33 -4.67
C MET A 550 -20.92 -9.28 -4.02
N TYR A 551 -21.36 -10.38 -3.41
CA TYR A 551 -22.64 -10.44 -2.69
C TYR A 551 -22.61 -9.59 -1.40
N LEU A 552 -21.53 -9.64 -0.62
CA LEU A 552 -21.33 -8.79 0.56
C LEU A 552 -21.34 -7.31 0.19
N GLU A 553 -20.65 -6.93 -0.89
CA GLU A 553 -20.65 -5.57 -1.39
C GLU A 553 -22.06 -5.12 -1.81
N TYR A 554 -22.80 -5.97 -2.53
CA TYR A 554 -24.20 -5.73 -2.89
C TYR A 554 -25.07 -5.50 -1.65
N LYS A 555 -24.93 -6.35 -0.63
CA LYS A 555 -25.69 -6.25 0.63
C LYS A 555 -25.34 -4.99 1.42
N SER A 556 -24.08 -4.60 1.43
CA SER A 556 -23.59 -3.39 2.09
C SER A 556 -24.08 -2.11 1.40
N LYS A 557 -23.94 -2.03 0.06
CA LYS A 557 -24.27 -0.83 -0.73
C LYS A 557 -25.74 -0.74 -1.14
N GLY A 558 -26.51 -1.82 -1.02
CA GLY A 558 -27.92 -1.89 -1.39
C GLY A 558 -28.20 -1.74 -2.90
N LYS A 559 -27.17 -1.86 -3.74
CA LYS A 559 -27.27 -1.73 -5.20
C LYS A 559 -26.32 -2.68 -5.90
N LEU A 560 -26.75 -3.21 -7.05
CA LEU A 560 -25.87 -3.95 -7.96
C LEU A 560 -24.81 -2.98 -8.49
N SER A 561 -23.53 -3.29 -8.28
CA SER A 561 -22.45 -2.49 -8.84
C SER A 561 -22.31 -2.82 -10.33
N ASN A 562 -22.45 -1.80 -11.17
CA ASN A 562 -22.42 -1.94 -12.63
C ASN A 562 -21.01 -2.29 -13.17
N SER A 563 -19.98 -2.24 -12.33
CA SER A 563 -18.57 -2.38 -12.73
C SER A 563 -17.89 -3.65 -12.22
N ILE A 564 -18.62 -4.59 -11.60
CA ILE A 564 -17.99 -5.82 -11.08
C ILE A 564 -17.61 -6.73 -12.25
N THR A 565 -16.32 -6.73 -12.56
CA THR A 565 -15.68 -7.64 -13.51
C THR A 565 -15.38 -8.97 -12.84
N SER A 566 -15.77 -10.05 -13.50
CA SER A 566 -15.36 -11.42 -13.14
C SER A 566 -13.84 -11.54 -13.26
N ILE A 567 -13.19 -12.02 -12.20
CA ILE A 567 -11.75 -12.25 -12.13
C ILE A 567 -11.44 -13.71 -12.41
N ARG A 568 -12.29 -14.62 -11.95
CA ARG A 568 -12.15 -16.08 -12.07
C ARG A 568 -13.38 -16.70 -12.76
N PRO A 569 -13.26 -17.88 -13.37
CA PRO A 569 -14.43 -18.57 -13.90
C PRO A 569 -15.51 -18.75 -12.82
N TYR A 570 -16.75 -18.42 -13.17
CA TYR A 570 -17.94 -18.67 -12.36
C TYR A 570 -18.11 -17.81 -11.08
N ASP A 571 -17.19 -16.90 -10.74
CA ASP A 571 -17.32 -16.03 -9.56
C ASP A 571 -18.55 -15.12 -9.62
N LYS A 572 -18.71 -14.37 -10.70
CA LYS A 572 -19.86 -13.50 -10.97
C LYS A 572 -21.15 -14.31 -11.11
N GLN A 573 -21.06 -15.53 -11.63
CA GLN A 573 -22.22 -16.41 -11.78
C GLN A 573 -22.69 -16.94 -10.41
N PHE A 574 -21.77 -17.14 -9.47
CA PHE A 574 -22.12 -17.48 -8.09
C PHE A 574 -22.76 -16.30 -7.37
N PHE A 575 -22.21 -15.09 -7.54
CA PHE A 575 -22.83 -13.85 -7.07
C PHE A 575 -24.27 -13.69 -7.59
N GLU A 576 -24.45 -13.78 -8.92
CA GLU A 576 -25.76 -13.69 -9.57
C GLU A 576 -26.71 -14.76 -9.04
N TYR A 577 -26.21 -15.99 -8.85
CA TYR A 577 -26.99 -17.07 -8.27
C TYR A 577 -27.45 -16.79 -6.83
N LEU A 578 -26.60 -16.21 -5.97
CA LEU A 578 -26.98 -15.80 -4.60
C LEU A 578 -28.07 -14.72 -4.61
N VAL A 579 -27.99 -13.76 -5.53
CA VAL A 579 -29.01 -12.73 -5.73
C VAL A 579 -30.33 -13.33 -6.23
N ASP A 580 -30.27 -14.18 -7.26
CA ASP A 580 -31.43 -14.78 -7.92
C ASP A 580 -32.27 -15.66 -6.97
N ILE A 581 -31.61 -16.43 -6.11
CA ILE A 581 -32.31 -17.25 -5.11
C ILE A 581 -32.75 -16.45 -3.88
N ASN A 582 -32.45 -15.14 -3.83
CA ASN A 582 -32.63 -14.28 -2.67
C ASN A 582 -32.05 -14.94 -1.41
N PHE A 583 -30.74 -15.25 -1.46
CA PHE A 583 -30.06 -15.99 -0.40
C PHE A 583 -30.25 -15.31 0.96
N ASP A 584 -30.79 -16.08 1.91
CA ASP A 584 -31.06 -15.66 3.27
C ASP A 584 -30.52 -16.73 4.25
N PRO A 585 -29.50 -16.41 5.05
CA PRO A 585 -28.88 -17.36 5.97
C PRO A 585 -29.82 -17.84 7.10
N GLU A 586 -30.96 -17.17 7.33
CA GLU A 586 -31.97 -17.67 8.27
C GLU A 586 -32.72 -18.89 7.73
N THR A 587 -32.77 -19.06 6.40
CA THR A 587 -33.55 -20.12 5.73
C THR A 587 -32.72 -21.02 4.84
N MET A 588 -31.51 -20.61 4.47
CA MET A 588 -30.61 -21.32 3.55
C MET A 588 -29.22 -21.46 4.15
N ASP A 589 -28.62 -22.64 4.01
CA ASP A 589 -27.25 -22.90 4.44
C ASP A 589 -26.26 -22.58 3.31
N LEU A 590 -25.29 -21.69 3.56
CA LEU A 590 -24.32 -21.26 2.54
C LEU A 590 -23.53 -22.44 1.95
N LYS A 591 -23.21 -23.46 2.76
CA LYS A 591 -22.51 -24.67 2.32
C LYS A 591 -23.37 -25.44 1.31
N ASP A 592 -24.64 -25.70 1.64
CA ASP A 592 -25.56 -26.41 0.72
C ASP A 592 -25.81 -25.62 -0.58
N VAL A 593 -25.93 -24.29 -0.49
CA VAL A 593 -26.09 -23.39 -1.64
C VAL A 593 -24.86 -23.43 -2.55
N SER A 594 -23.67 -23.33 -1.96
CA SER A 594 -22.38 -23.40 -2.68
C SER A 594 -22.21 -24.74 -3.41
N VAL A 595 -22.48 -25.85 -2.72
CA VAL A 595 -22.40 -27.20 -3.33
C VAL A 595 -23.42 -27.36 -4.46
N ARG A 596 -24.64 -26.83 -4.29
CA ARG A 596 -25.67 -26.89 -5.34
C ARG A 596 -25.26 -26.09 -6.57
N PHE A 597 -24.67 -24.91 -6.38
CA PHE A 597 -24.13 -24.11 -7.48
C PHE A 597 -23.03 -24.86 -8.23
N LEU A 598 -22.00 -25.37 -7.54
CA LEU A 598 -20.92 -26.10 -8.22
C LEU A 598 -21.44 -27.30 -9.02
N LYS A 599 -22.45 -28.02 -8.50
CA LYS A 599 -23.08 -29.14 -9.22
C LYS A 599 -23.91 -28.72 -10.42
N SER A 600 -24.44 -27.49 -10.47
CA SER A 600 -25.23 -27.02 -11.61
C SER A 600 -24.37 -26.62 -12.81
N LEU A 601 -23.05 -26.50 -12.60
CA LEU A 601 -22.06 -26.22 -13.64
C LEU A 601 -21.67 -27.49 -14.42
N ASP A 602 -21.93 -28.68 -13.88
CA ASP A 602 -21.77 -29.97 -14.56
C ASP A 602 -22.80 -30.09 -15.70
N LYS A 603 -22.33 -30.07 -16.95
CA LYS A 603 -23.16 -30.06 -18.17
C LYS A 603 -22.87 -31.24 -19.09
#